data_AF-A0A397F670-F1
#
_entry.id   AF-A0A397F670-F1
#
_cell.length_a   1.000
_cell.length_b   1.000
_cell.length_c   1.000
_cell.angle_alpha   90.00
_cell.angle_beta   90.00
_cell.angle_gamma   90.00
#
_symmetry.space_group_name_H-M   'P 1'
#
loop_
_entity.id
_entity.type
_entity.pdbx_description
1 polymer ?
#
loop_
_entity_poly.entity_id
_entity_poly.type
_entity_poly.pdbx_seq_one_letter_code
_entity_poly.pdbx_strand_id
1 'polypeptide(L)'
;MTLRTKLTAATRNPKLGGQGAKGIIPFKHDLLTFMKDVSRDEHILTSMHMINFMKDYHKAWLDTYVVGKVDPYKSLLRLCQSFAARHRFSQRVPCYTKLPELDMVLM
;
A
#
# COMPACT_ATOMS: atom_id res chain seq x y z
N MET A 1 -10.01 -18.61 57.21
CA MET A 1 -10.94 -18.44 56.07
C MET A 1 -10.23 -17.61 55.01
N THR A 2 -9.75 -18.21 53.92
CA THR A 2 -9.22 -17.43 52.79
C THR A 2 -9.68 -18.09 51.50
N LEU A 3 -10.57 -17.38 50.81
CA LEU A 3 -11.28 -17.81 49.62
C LEU A 3 -10.32 -17.97 48.44
N ARG A 4 -10.54 -19.04 47.68
CA ARG A 4 -9.93 -19.29 46.37
C ARG A 4 -10.41 -18.24 45.38
N THR A 5 -9.49 -17.70 44.58
CA THR A 5 -9.85 -17.06 43.31
C THR A 5 -9.01 -17.68 42.20
N LYS A 6 -9.65 -18.53 41.40
CA LYS A 6 -9.08 -19.09 40.16
C LYS A 6 -9.17 -17.99 39.10
N LEU A 7 -8.04 -17.38 38.73
CA LEU A 7 -7.98 -16.56 37.53
C LEU A 7 -8.11 -17.49 36.31
N THR A 8 -9.24 -17.37 35.62
CA THR A 8 -9.54 -18.07 34.37
C THR A 8 -8.68 -17.51 33.24
N ALA A 9 -8.18 -18.42 32.41
CA ALA A 9 -7.30 -18.13 31.29
C ALA A 9 -7.93 -17.12 30.32
N ALA A 10 -7.18 -16.08 29.99
CA ALA A 10 -7.51 -15.19 28.89
C ALA A 10 -7.49 -16.01 27.59
N THR A 11 -8.66 -16.18 26.98
CA THR A 11 -8.84 -16.68 25.63
C THR A 11 -7.96 -15.85 24.70
N ARG A 12 -6.87 -16.45 24.24
CA ARG A 12 -6.01 -15.86 23.22
C ARG A 12 -6.87 -15.69 21.97
N ASN A 13 -7.24 -14.45 21.68
CA ASN A 13 -7.85 -14.08 20.41
C ASN A 13 -6.95 -14.63 19.30
N PRO A 14 -7.41 -15.60 18.47
CA PRO A 14 -6.62 -16.04 17.34
C PRO A 14 -6.53 -14.83 16.44
N LYS A 15 -5.37 -14.16 16.42
CA LYS A 15 -5.06 -13.11 15.46
C LYS A 15 -5.36 -13.74 14.11
N LEU A 16 -6.43 -13.26 13.48
CA LEU A 16 -6.79 -13.58 12.12
C LEU A 16 -5.50 -13.43 11.34
N GLY A 17 -4.93 -14.57 10.93
CA GLY A 17 -3.69 -14.61 10.19
C GLY A 17 -3.84 -13.62 9.06
N GLY A 18 -2.85 -12.75 8.91
CA GLY A 18 -2.77 -11.80 7.80
C GLY A 18 -2.74 -12.58 6.50
N GLN A 19 -3.91 -13.03 6.06
CA GLN A 19 -4.17 -13.52 4.73
C GLN A 19 -4.03 -12.27 3.88
N GLY A 20 -2.79 -11.95 3.50
CA GLY A 20 -2.49 -10.89 2.56
C GLY A 20 -3.45 -11.08 1.41
N ALA A 21 -4.42 -10.15 1.28
CA ALA A 21 -5.58 -10.36 0.43
C ALA A 21 -5.09 -10.87 -0.92
N LYS A 22 -5.62 -12.02 -1.35
CA LYS A 22 -5.33 -12.63 -2.65
C LYS A 22 -5.30 -11.51 -3.68
N GLY A 23 -4.20 -11.38 -4.41
CA GLY A 23 -3.94 -10.22 -5.25
C GLY A 23 -5.10 -9.98 -6.21
N ILE A 24 -5.91 -8.95 -5.94
CA ILE A 24 -7.06 -8.54 -6.77
C ILE A 24 -6.61 -8.20 -8.19
N ILE A 25 -5.35 -7.77 -8.34
CA ILE A 25 -4.78 -7.28 -9.57
C ILE A 25 -4.08 -8.45 -10.31
N PRO A 26 -4.62 -8.92 -11.45
CA PRO A 26 -4.05 -10.04 -12.20
C PRO A 26 -2.70 -9.69 -12.82
N PHE A 27 -2.47 -8.40 -13.14
CA PHE A 27 -1.25 -7.85 -13.73
C PHE A 27 -0.29 -7.26 -12.69
N LYS A 28 -0.20 -7.87 -11.50
CA LYS A 28 0.62 -7.34 -10.39
C LYS A 28 2.10 -7.12 -10.78
N HIS A 29 2.66 -7.97 -11.64
CA HIS A 29 4.07 -7.92 -12.01
C HIS A 29 4.37 -6.73 -12.93
N ASP A 30 3.50 -6.48 -13.89
CA ASP A 30 3.63 -5.35 -14.83
C ASP A 30 3.48 -4.03 -14.07
N LEU A 31 2.45 -3.95 -13.21
CA LEU A 31 2.24 -2.78 -12.36
C LEU A 31 3.45 -2.52 -11.43
N LEU A 32 4.06 -3.57 -10.87
CA LEU A 32 5.26 -3.40 -10.03
C LEU A 32 6.47 -2.93 -10.82
N THR A 33 6.63 -3.38 -12.05
CA THR A 33 7.72 -2.96 -12.93
C THR A 33 7.56 -1.47 -13.24
N PHE A 34 6.36 -1.08 -13.68
CA PHE A 34 6.01 0.33 -13.88
C PHE A 34 6.26 1.19 -12.64
N MET A 35 5.83 0.74 -11.46
CA MET A 35 6.05 1.48 -10.20
C MET A 35 7.53 1.67 -9.86
N LYS A 36 8.39 0.69 -10.17
CA LYS A 36 9.84 0.81 -9.95
C LYS A 36 10.49 1.79 -10.92
N ASP A 37 10.01 1.84 -12.15
CA ASP A 37 10.56 2.72 -13.18
C ASP A 37 10.13 4.16 -12.90
N VAL A 38 8.83 4.41 -12.64
CA VAL A 38 8.34 5.72 -12.19
C VAL A 38 9.03 6.18 -10.92
N SER A 39 9.28 5.30 -9.94
CA SER A 39 9.98 5.70 -8.71
C SER A 39 11.48 5.96 -8.90
N ARG A 40 12.07 5.58 -10.04
CA ARG A 40 13.46 5.92 -10.40
C ARG A 40 13.53 7.27 -11.10
N ASP A 41 12.59 7.53 -12.01
CA ASP A 41 12.51 8.79 -12.75
C ASP A 41 11.92 9.93 -11.92
N GLU A 42 10.90 9.64 -11.10
CA GLU A 42 10.22 10.59 -10.24
C GLU A 42 10.48 10.31 -8.75
N HIS A 43 10.66 11.38 -7.98
CA HIS A 43 10.90 11.27 -6.54
C HIS A 43 9.66 10.76 -5.75
N ILE A 44 8.46 10.86 -6.32
CA ILE A 44 7.20 10.54 -5.64
C ILE A 44 6.27 9.72 -6.55
N LEU A 45 6.17 8.43 -6.28
CA LEU A 45 5.13 7.58 -6.86
C LEU A 45 3.76 7.89 -6.25
N THR A 46 2.79 8.28 -7.08
CA THR A 46 1.42 8.56 -6.65
C THR A 46 0.45 7.45 -7.04
N SER A 47 -0.70 7.37 -6.35
CA SER A 47 -1.80 6.49 -6.76
C SER A 47 -2.35 6.86 -8.15
N MET A 48 -2.18 8.10 -8.59
CA MET A 48 -2.60 8.55 -9.92
C MET A 48 -1.78 7.86 -11.02
N HIS A 49 -0.47 7.71 -10.85
CA HIS A 49 0.40 6.99 -11.80
C HIS A 49 -0.08 5.54 -11.99
N MET A 50 -0.41 4.87 -10.88
CA MET A 50 -0.94 3.51 -10.92
C MET A 50 -2.31 3.42 -11.61
N ILE A 51 -3.19 4.40 -11.38
CA ILE A 51 -4.51 4.47 -12.00
C ILE A 51 -4.39 4.72 -13.51
N ASN A 52 -3.50 5.62 -13.95
CA ASN A 52 -3.28 5.89 -15.36
C ASN A 52 -2.73 4.66 -16.07
N PHE A 53 -1.73 3.97 -15.49
CA PHE A 53 -1.25 2.69 -16.02
C PHE A 53 -2.39 1.67 -16.21
N MET A 54 -3.29 1.56 -15.23
CA MET A 54 -4.46 0.67 -15.34
C MET A 54 -5.44 1.10 -16.43
N LYS A 55 -5.62 2.42 -16.65
CA LYS A 55 -6.47 2.94 -17.73
C LYS A 55 -5.88 2.66 -19.10
N ASP A 56 -4.56 2.79 -19.25
CA ASP A 56 -3.90 2.69 -20.55
C ASP A 56 -3.76 1.22 -21.00
N TYR A 57 -3.39 0.33 -20.08
CA TYR A 57 -3.05 -1.06 -20.42
C TYR A 57 -4.08 -2.09 -19.98
N HIS A 58 -4.92 -1.77 -18.99
CA HIS A 58 -5.85 -2.72 -18.36
C HIS A 58 -7.28 -2.19 -18.21
N LYS A 59 -7.74 -1.36 -19.17
CA LYS A 59 -9.07 -0.73 -19.14
C LYS A 59 -10.22 -1.73 -18.96
N ALA A 60 -10.20 -2.87 -19.65
CA ALA A 60 -11.24 -3.88 -19.54
C ALA A 60 -11.36 -4.47 -18.12
N TRP A 61 -10.22 -4.69 -17.47
CA TRP A 61 -10.21 -5.12 -16.07
C TRP A 61 -10.68 -3.99 -15.15
N LEU A 62 -10.24 -2.75 -15.41
CA LEU A 62 -10.63 -1.58 -14.64
C LEU A 62 -12.15 -1.35 -14.66
N ASP A 63 -12.77 -1.45 -15.84
CA ASP A 63 -14.23 -1.35 -16.01
C ASP A 63 -14.95 -2.41 -15.17
N THR A 64 -14.52 -3.67 -15.28
CA THR A 64 -15.10 -4.77 -14.51
C THR A 64 -14.93 -4.56 -13.01
N TYR A 65 -13.80 -3.99 -12.58
CA TYR A 65 -13.51 -3.73 -11.18
C TYR A 65 -14.38 -2.61 -10.58
N VAL A 66 -14.79 -1.61 -11.36
CA VAL A 66 -15.61 -0.50 -10.84
C VAL A 66 -17.11 -0.79 -10.84
N VAL A 67 -17.56 -1.80 -11.59
CA VAL A 67 -18.97 -2.23 -11.62
C VAL A 67 -19.47 -2.59 -10.21
N GLY A 68 -20.63 -2.07 -9.84
CA GLY A 68 -21.29 -2.35 -8.56
C GLY A 68 -20.68 -1.66 -7.34
N LYS A 69 -19.70 -0.77 -7.52
CA LYS A 69 -19.13 0.00 -6.42
C LYS A 69 -19.86 1.32 -6.23
N VAL A 70 -20.19 1.61 -4.97
CA VAL A 70 -20.80 2.89 -4.57
C VAL A 70 -19.87 4.06 -4.90
N ASP A 71 -18.58 3.94 -4.56
CA ASP A 71 -17.56 4.95 -4.85
C ASP A 71 -16.37 4.35 -5.63
N PRO A 72 -16.44 4.29 -6.97
CA PRO A 72 -15.42 3.61 -7.78
C PRO A 72 -14.04 4.28 -7.66
N TYR A 73 -14.00 5.60 -7.65
CA TYR A 73 -12.74 6.35 -7.52
C TYR A 73 -12.06 6.13 -6.16
N LYS A 74 -12.81 6.26 -5.05
CA LYS A 74 -12.28 6.03 -3.70
C LYS A 74 -11.80 4.59 -3.52
N SER A 75 -12.52 3.64 -4.11
CA SER A 75 -12.15 2.22 -4.12
C SER A 75 -10.87 1.96 -4.92
N LEU A 76 -10.64 2.68 -6.02
CA LEU A 76 -9.41 2.62 -6.79
C LEU A 76 -8.22 3.20 -6.02
N LEU A 77 -8.40 4.37 -5.40
CA LEU A 77 -7.37 4.95 -4.54
C LEU A 77 -6.94 3.97 -3.42
N ARG A 78 -7.91 3.36 -2.74
CA ARG A 78 -7.63 2.40 -1.67
C ARG A 78 -6.93 1.13 -2.15
N LEU A 79 -7.29 0.65 -3.34
CA LEU A 79 -6.59 -0.46 -3.99
C LEU A 79 -5.12 -0.11 -4.24
N CYS A 80 -4.86 1.05 -4.86
CA CYS A 80 -3.51 1.50 -5.18
C CYS A 80 -2.66 1.70 -3.92
N GLN A 81 -3.22 2.39 -2.91
CA GLN A 81 -2.55 2.62 -1.63
C GLN A 81 -2.20 1.31 -0.93
N SER A 82 -3.15 0.36 -0.89
CA SER A 82 -2.93 -0.95 -0.26
C SER A 82 -1.86 -1.75 -1.01
N PHE A 83 -1.85 -1.67 -2.34
CA PHE A 83 -0.84 -2.34 -3.17
C PHE A 83 0.55 -1.74 -2.95
N ALA A 84 0.69 -0.41 -3.00
CA ALA A 84 1.94 0.28 -2.72
C ALA A 84 2.49 -0.05 -1.32
N ALA A 85 1.64 0.00 -0.30
CA ALA A 85 2.00 -0.33 1.08
C ALA A 85 2.52 -1.77 1.23
N ARG A 86 1.87 -2.75 0.58
CA ARG A 86 2.29 -4.16 0.59
C ARG A 86 3.67 -4.35 -0.05
N HIS A 87 3.96 -3.57 -1.09
CA HIS A 87 5.22 -3.64 -1.82
C HIS A 87 6.29 -2.67 -1.31
N ARG A 88 6.07 -2.07 -0.12
CA ARG A 88 7.02 -1.17 0.56
C ARG A 88 7.35 0.10 -0.24
N PHE A 89 6.46 0.52 -1.13
CA PHE A 89 6.50 1.85 -1.69
C PHE A 89 5.94 2.81 -0.64
N SER A 90 6.85 3.40 0.12
CA SER A 90 6.58 4.50 1.03
C SER A 90 7.45 5.66 0.56
N GLN A 91 6.90 6.88 0.55
CA GLN A 91 7.71 8.07 0.34
C GLN A 91 8.87 8.03 1.33
N ARG A 92 10.10 7.95 0.81
CA ARG A 92 11.29 8.15 1.63
C ARG A 92 11.38 9.65 1.88
N VAL A 93 10.85 10.10 3.00
CA VAL A 93 11.14 11.45 3.48
C VAL A 93 12.63 11.47 3.79
N PRO A 94 13.43 12.36 3.19
CA PRO A 94 14.81 12.55 3.61
C PRO A 94 14.83 12.88 5.10
N CYS A 95 15.43 12.02 5.92
CA CYS A 95 15.73 12.40 7.30
C CYS A 95 16.92 13.36 7.27
N TYR A 96 16.75 14.58 7.79
CA TYR A 96 17.81 15.60 7.88
C TYR A 96 19.11 15.11 8.53
N THR A 97 19.06 14.05 9.34
CA THR A 97 20.23 13.38 9.95
C THR A 97 21.07 12.55 8.97
N LYS A 98 20.74 12.55 7.68
CA LYS A 98 21.47 11.84 6.61
C LYS A 98 21.80 12.74 5.41
N LEU A 99 21.86 14.06 5.61
CA LEU A 99 22.44 14.95 4.61
C LEU A 99 23.97 14.92 4.73
N PRO A 100 24.74 14.79 3.63
CA PRO A 100 26.16 15.10 3.66
C PRO A 100 26.33 16.57 4.07
N GLU A 101 27.32 16.84 4.91
CA GLU A 101 27.57 18.12 5.59
C GLU A 101 27.54 19.37 4.68
N LEU A 102 27.80 19.20 3.38
CA LEU A 102 27.74 20.24 2.36
C LEU A 102 26.37 20.89 2.15
N ASP A 103 25.26 20.21 2.47
CA ASP A 103 23.90 20.75 2.27
C ASP A 103 23.44 21.64 3.45
N MET A 104 24.13 21.57 4.59
CA MET A 104 23.80 22.36 5.79
C MET A 104 24.23 23.84 5.69
N VAL A 105 25.00 24.22 4.67
CA VAL A 105 25.64 25.55 4.58
C VAL A 105 24.89 26.51 3.64
N LEU A 106 23.81 26.07 2.98
CA LEU A 106 23.05 26.87 2.01
C LEU A 106 21.62 27.22 2.48
N MET A 107 21.43 27.45 3.78
CA MET A 107 20.17 27.92 4.36
C MET A 107 20.42 29.14 5.25
#